data_AF-A0A9P5VRV4-F1
#
_entry.id   AF-A0A9P5VRV4-F1
#
_cell.length_a   1.000
_cell.length_b   1.000
_cell.length_c   1.000
_cell.angle_alpha   90.00
_cell.angle_beta   90.00
_cell.angle_gamma   90.00
#
_symmetry.space_group_name_H-M   'P 1'
#
loop_
_entity.id
_entity.type
_entity.pdbx_description
1 polymer ?
#
loop_
_entity_poly.entity_id
_entity_poly.type
_entity_poly.pdbx_seq_one_letter_code
_entity_poly.pdbx_strand_id
1 'polypeptide(L)'
;DGELVDDGFTPVSAGGKTIELNQENLFKKLKEVIDARGKKNTNREDQVRILERLLVIANSPYQKIRVLLSLISAQFDFAVGLSGYMSIPLWKNAEKYVNLLLTILESNPGYVVKENVPDEDD
;
A
#
# COMPACT_ATOMS: atom_id res chain seq x y z
N ASP A 1 -19.75 17.15 -13.51
CA ASP A 1 -19.36 15.96 -14.28
C ASP A 1 -17.88 15.70 -14.11
N GLY A 2 -17.52 14.89 -13.13
CA GLY A 2 -16.14 14.44 -12.89
C GLY A 2 -16.02 13.03 -13.42
N GLU A 3 -15.52 12.89 -14.65
CA GLU A 3 -15.16 11.58 -15.21
C GLU A 3 -14.07 10.97 -14.33
N LEU A 4 -14.41 9.85 -13.69
CA LEU A 4 -13.45 8.92 -13.14
C LEU A 4 -12.64 8.39 -14.33
N VAL A 5 -11.43 8.93 -14.50
CA VAL A 5 -10.43 8.34 -15.40
C VAL A 5 -10.21 6.91 -14.93
N ASP A 6 -10.79 5.98 -15.66
CA ASP A 6 -10.49 4.55 -15.58
C ASP A 6 -9.06 4.36 -16.07
N ASP A 7 -8.09 4.57 -15.17
CA ASP A 7 -6.71 4.14 -15.35
C ASP A 7 -6.75 2.62 -15.54
N GLY A 8 -6.72 2.19 -16.81
CA GLY A 8 -7.03 0.86 -17.35
C GLY A 8 -6.17 -0.31 -16.88
N PHE A 9 -5.88 -0.36 -15.58
CA PHE A 9 -5.24 -1.44 -14.87
C PHE A 9 -6.21 -2.02 -13.85
N THR A 10 -7.02 -2.99 -14.25
CA THR A 10 -7.77 -3.79 -13.28
C THR A 10 -6.85 -4.88 -12.75
N PRO A 11 -6.45 -4.87 -11.46
CA PRO A 11 -5.56 -5.89 -10.94
C PRO A 11 -6.27 -7.23 -11.07
N VAL A 12 -5.68 -8.20 -11.75
CA VAL A 12 -6.24 -9.55 -11.92
C VAL A 12 -5.46 -10.53 -11.07
N SER A 13 -6.17 -11.37 -10.33
CA SER A 13 -5.57 -12.51 -9.64
C SER A 13 -5.05 -13.54 -10.66
N ALA A 14 -4.17 -14.45 -10.22
CA ALA A 14 -3.62 -15.53 -11.06
C ALA A 14 -4.70 -16.43 -11.74
N GLY A 15 -5.97 -16.33 -11.32
CA GLY A 15 -7.11 -17.00 -11.94
C GLY A 15 -7.95 -16.11 -12.87
N GLY A 16 -7.48 -14.93 -13.28
CA GLY A 16 -8.18 -14.03 -14.21
C GLY A 16 -9.38 -13.28 -13.60
N LYS A 17 -9.65 -13.44 -12.30
CA LYS A 17 -10.67 -12.65 -11.61
C LYS A 17 -10.14 -11.25 -11.33
N THR A 18 -10.92 -10.26 -11.74
CA THR A 18 -10.75 -8.85 -11.39
C THR A 18 -10.79 -8.70 -9.86
N ILE A 19 -9.76 -8.05 -9.32
CA ILE A 19 -9.67 -7.71 -7.91
C ILE A 19 -10.54 -6.47 -7.73
N GLU A 20 -11.74 -6.68 -7.21
CA GLU A 20 -12.57 -5.59 -6.72
C GLU A 20 -11.87 -4.96 -5.51
N LEU A 21 -11.63 -3.65 -5.55
CA LEU A 21 -11.04 -2.88 -4.46
C LEU A 21 -12.07 -1.86 -3.99
N ASN A 22 -12.54 -2.02 -2.76
CA ASN A 22 -13.52 -1.13 -2.15
C ASN A 22 -13.19 -0.94 -0.65
N GLN A 23 -13.88 -0.01 0.01
CA GLN A 23 -13.59 0.31 1.41
C GLN A 23 -13.87 -0.86 2.36
N GLU A 24 -14.87 -1.68 2.06
CA GLU A 24 -15.27 -2.83 2.87
C GLU A 24 -14.21 -3.93 2.87
N ASN A 25 -13.50 -4.10 1.75
CA ASN A 25 -12.50 -5.15 1.59
C ASN A 25 -11.05 -4.68 1.80
N LEU A 26 -10.84 -3.40 2.15
CA LEU A 26 -9.52 -2.79 2.26
C LEU A 26 -8.55 -3.58 3.14
N PHE A 27 -8.94 -3.90 4.38
CA PHE A 27 -8.05 -4.61 5.31
C PHE A 27 -7.77 -6.04 4.89
N LYS A 28 -8.77 -6.72 4.31
CA LYS A 28 -8.60 -8.05 3.75
C LYS A 28 -7.57 -8.02 2.60
N LYS A 29 -7.69 -7.06 1.69
CA LYS A 29 -6.76 -6.88 0.57
C LYS A 29 -5.37 -6.47 1.03
N LEU A 30 -5.28 -5.61 2.04
CA LEU A 30 -4.01 -5.25 2.66
C LEU A 30 -3.32 -6.49 3.24
N LYS A 31 -4.04 -7.34 3.99
CA LYS A 31 -3.53 -8.60 4.54
C LYS A 31 -3.06 -9.55 3.42
N GLU A 32 -3.86 -9.73 2.36
CA GLU A 32 -3.48 -10.54 1.20
C GLU A 32 -2.14 -10.08 0.57
N VAL A 33 -1.92 -8.77 0.45
CA VAL A 33 -0.66 -8.21 -0.08
C VAL A 33 0.51 -8.44 0.88
N ILE A 34 0.30 -8.22 2.18
CA ILE A 34 1.32 -8.46 3.22
C ILE A 34 1.73 -9.94 3.23
N ASP A 35 0.77 -10.86 3.19
CA ASP A 35 1.01 -12.31 3.19
C ASP A 35 1.68 -12.79 1.90
N ALA A 36 1.50 -12.07 0.80
CA ALA A 36 2.15 -12.38 -0.48
C ALA A 36 3.59 -11.85 -0.57
N ARG A 37 3.97 -10.88 0.28
CA ARG A 37 5.29 -10.24 0.27
C ARG A 37 6.40 -11.28 0.50
N GLY A 38 7.49 -11.19 -0.26
CA GLY A 38 8.65 -12.09 -0.15
C GLY A 38 8.47 -13.50 -0.75
N LYS A 39 7.27 -13.88 -1.20
CA LYS A 39 7.05 -15.17 -1.89
C LYS A 39 7.64 -15.15 -3.30
N LYS A 40 8.19 -16.29 -3.74
CA LYS A 40 8.89 -16.45 -5.02
C LYS A 40 8.07 -16.05 -6.25
N ASN A 41 6.75 -16.21 -6.21
CA ASN A 41 5.84 -15.96 -7.34
C ASN A 41 5.11 -14.61 -7.25
N THR A 42 5.59 -13.69 -6.42
CA THR A 42 4.96 -12.39 -6.20
C THR A 42 5.60 -11.33 -7.09
N ASN A 43 4.78 -10.63 -7.88
CA ASN A 43 5.22 -9.45 -8.61
C ASN A 43 5.22 -8.23 -7.66
N ARG A 44 6.41 -7.71 -7.38
CA ARG A 44 6.62 -6.57 -6.49
C ARG A 44 6.02 -5.27 -7.05
N GLU A 45 6.05 -5.08 -8.37
CA GLU A 45 5.47 -3.90 -9.00
C GLU A 45 3.94 -3.90 -8.85
N ASP A 46 3.30 -5.05 -9.05
CA ASP A 46 1.85 -5.18 -8.86
C ASP A 46 1.45 -4.95 -7.40
N GLN A 47 2.26 -5.41 -6.43
CA GLN A 47 2.02 -5.12 -5.02
C GLN A 47 2.00 -3.61 -4.73
N VAL A 48 2.97 -2.87 -5.27
CA VAL A 48 3.03 -1.40 -5.12
C VAL A 48 1.77 -0.76 -5.72
N ARG A 49 1.38 -1.16 -6.94
CA ARG A 49 0.17 -0.62 -7.60
C ARG A 49 -1.12 -0.92 -6.84
N ILE A 50 -1.26 -2.13 -6.28
CA ILE A 50 -2.42 -2.48 -5.44
C ILE A 50 -2.45 -1.61 -4.19
N LEU A 51 -1.31 -1.43 -3.52
CA LEU A 51 -1.20 -0.60 -2.31
C LEU A 51 -1.50 0.89 -2.61
N GLU A 52 -1.08 1.41 -3.77
CA GLU A 52 -1.44 2.76 -4.22
C GLU A 52 -2.96 2.90 -4.44
N ARG A 53 -3.63 1.90 -5.04
CA ARG A 53 -5.10 1.90 -5.16
C ARG A 53 -5.79 1.82 -3.80
N LEU A 54 -5.27 0.99 -2.89
CA LEU A 54 -5.79 0.91 -1.51
C LEU A 54 -5.66 2.26 -0.78
N LEU A 55 -4.60 3.02 -1.05
CA LEU A 55 -4.41 4.34 -0.46
C LEU A 55 -5.44 5.36 -0.97
N VAL A 56 -5.81 5.29 -2.26
CA VAL A 56 -6.84 6.17 -2.85
C VAL A 56 -8.21 5.94 -2.22
N ILE A 57 -8.58 4.69 -1.96
CA ILE A 57 -9.91 4.35 -1.40
C ILE A 57 -9.97 4.49 0.13
N ALA A 58 -8.82 4.55 0.82
CA ALA A 58 -8.74 4.69 2.27
C ALA A 58 -9.35 6.03 2.74
N ASN A 59 -10.38 5.96 3.59
CA ASN A 59 -11.16 7.14 3.99
C ASN A 59 -10.76 7.68 5.38
N SER A 60 -10.23 6.83 6.26
CA SER A 60 -9.88 7.20 7.63
C SER A 60 -8.37 7.37 7.80
N PRO A 61 -7.92 8.19 8.77
CA PRO A 61 -6.51 8.29 9.12
C PRO A 61 -5.91 6.91 9.44
N TYR A 62 -6.64 6.08 10.18
CA TYR A 62 -6.22 4.72 10.51
C TYR A 62 -5.95 3.85 9.28
N GLN A 63 -6.88 3.81 8.33
CA GLN A 63 -6.72 3.05 7.08
C GLN A 63 -5.53 3.56 6.29
N LYS A 64 -5.39 4.89 6.13
CA LYS A 64 -4.27 5.50 5.41
C LYS A 64 -2.93 5.16 6.06
N ILE A 65 -2.83 5.24 7.39
CA ILE A 65 -1.62 4.87 8.14
C ILE A 65 -1.25 3.41 7.86
N ARG A 66 -2.19 2.46 8.02
CA ARG A 66 -1.95 1.02 7.79
C ARG A 66 -1.48 0.73 6.36
N VAL A 67 -2.11 1.35 5.37
CA VAL A 67 -1.74 1.20 3.95
C VAL A 67 -0.37 1.83 3.67
N LEU A 68 -0.11 3.04 4.15
CA LEU A 68 1.17 3.74 3.95
C LEU A 68 2.36 2.98 4.53
N LEU A 69 2.24 2.42 5.74
CA LEU A 69 3.29 1.60 6.34
C LEU A 69 3.66 0.40 5.46
N SER A 70 2.64 -0.24 4.86
CA SER A 70 2.83 -1.38 3.95
C SER A 70 3.40 -0.95 2.59
N LEU A 71 2.92 0.17 2.04
CA LEU A 71 3.35 0.74 0.76
C LEU A 71 4.82 1.17 0.79
N ILE A 72 5.23 1.90 1.83
CA ILE A 72 6.61 2.34 2.02
C ILE A 72 7.54 1.13 2.06
N SER A 73 7.17 0.09 2.81
CA SER A 73 7.95 -1.14 2.91
C SER A 73 8.08 -1.86 1.55
N ALA A 74 6.97 -2.00 0.82
CA ALA A 74 6.96 -2.64 -0.51
C ALA A 74 7.81 -1.87 -1.54
N GLN A 75 7.81 -0.54 -1.47
CA GLN A 75 8.59 0.33 -2.35
C GLN A 75 10.10 0.10 -2.19
N PHE A 76 10.57 -0.02 -0.94
CA PHE A 76 11.99 -0.31 -0.66
C PHE A 76 12.38 -1.72 -1.13
N ASP A 77 11.54 -2.73 -0.89
CA ASP A 77 11.79 -4.10 -1.36
C ASP A 77 11.89 -4.20 -2.88
N PHE A 78 11.03 -3.47 -3.59
CA PHE A 78 11.04 -3.41 -5.05
C PHE A 78 12.38 -2.88 -5.57
N ALA A 79 12.87 -1.78 -5.00
CA ALA A 79 14.12 -1.16 -5.42
C ALA A 79 15.35 -2.04 -5.14
N VAL A 80 15.41 -2.69 -3.97
CA VAL A 80 16.50 -3.61 -3.63
C VAL A 80 16.54 -4.82 -4.58
N GLY A 81 15.37 -5.34 -4.96
CA GLY A 81 15.26 -6.48 -5.87
C GLY A 81 15.66 -6.20 -7.33
N LEU A 82 15.72 -4.93 -7.75
CA LEU A 82 16.04 -4.55 -9.12
C LEU A 82 17.52 -4.25 -9.36
N SER A 83 18.11 -3.34 -8.57
CA SER A 83 19.43 -2.78 -8.92
C SER A 83 20.39 -2.53 -7.76
N GLY A 84 20.08 -2.97 -6.53
CA GLY A 84 20.91 -2.69 -5.35
C GLY A 84 20.97 -1.20 -4.93
N TYR A 85 20.51 -0.30 -5.80
CA TYR A 85 20.22 1.10 -5.55
C TYR A 85 18.82 1.43 -6.07
N MET A 86 18.21 2.45 -5.50
CA MET A 86 16.89 2.95 -5.91
C MET A 86 17.06 4.09 -6.92
N SER A 87 16.30 4.06 -8.01
CA SER A 87 16.30 5.14 -9.01
C SER A 87 15.68 6.42 -8.45
N ILE A 88 16.03 7.57 -9.03
CA ILE A 88 15.51 8.87 -8.58
C ILE A 88 13.97 8.91 -8.53
N PRO A 89 13.23 8.39 -9.55
CA PRO A 89 11.76 8.36 -9.48
C PRO A 89 11.24 7.54 -8.29
N LEU A 90 11.83 6.38 -8.01
CA LEU A 90 11.42 5.53 -6.89
C LEU A 90 11.69 6.21 -5.54
N TRP A 91 12.81 6.94 -5.43
CA TRP A 91 13.14 7.75 -4.25
C TRP A 91 12.12 8.85 -3.99
N LYS A 92 11.73 9.60 -5.04
CA LYS A 92 10.71 10.65 -4.92
C LYS A 92 9.35 10.10 -4.49
N ASN A 93 8.98 8.90 -4.96
CA ASN A 93 7.77 8.23 -4.51
C ASN A 93 7.87 7.82 -3.03
N ALA A 94 8.99 7.22 -2.62
CA ALA A 94 9.20 6.85 -1.22
C ALA A 94 9.15 8.08 -0.29
N GLU A 95 9.83 9.16 -0.66
CA GLU A 95 9.79 10.44 0.05
C GLU A 95 8.34 10.97 0.18
N LYS A 96 7.59 11.00 -0.93
CA LYS A 96 6.19 11.42 -0.93
C LYS A 96 5.34 10.61 0.05
N TYR A 97 5.50 9.29 0.08
CA TYR A 97 4.72 8.41 0.96
C TYR A 97 5.09 8.58 2.43
N VAL A 98 6.39 8.73 2.74
CA VAL A 98 6.87 9.01 4.09
C VAL A 98 6.34 10.36 4.59
N ASN A 99 6.44 11.42 3.78
CA ASN A 99 5.93 12.75 4.14
C ASN A 99 4.41 12.75 4.37
N LEU A 100 3.66 11.99 3.57
CA LEU A 100 2.22 11.84 3.77
C LEU A 100 1.90 11.12 5.08
N LEU A 101 2.63 10.06 5.42
CA LEU A 101 2.47 9.35 6.70
C LEU A 101 2.73 10.27 7.88
N LEU A 102 3.85 11.01 7.86
CA LEU A 102 4.23 11.95 8.91
C LEU A 102 3.18 13.04 9.08
N THR A 103 2.73 13.66 7.98
CA THR A 103 1.66 14.67 7.99
C THR A 103 0.38 14.15 8.67
N ILE A 104 -0.02 12.91 8.37
CA ILE A 104 -1.23 12.32 8.98
C ILE A 104 -1.02 12.09 10.48
N LEU A 105 0.13 11.58 10.90
CA LEU A 105 0.43 11.33 12.31
C LEU A 105 0.51 12.64 13.12
N GLU A 106 1.17 13.67 12.59
CA GLU A 106 1.23 14.99 13.22
C GLU A 106 -0.15 15.63 13.37
N SER A 107 -1.01 15.46 12.37
CA SER A 107 -2.39 15.99 12.40
C SER A 107 -3.33 15.19 13.30
N ASN A 108 -2.97 13.96 13.69
CA ASN A 108 -3.83 13.04 14.44
C ASN A 108 -3.07 12.39 15.61
N PRO A 109 -2.77 13.14 16.69
CA PRO A 109 -1.92 12.68 17.80
C PRO A 109 -2.49 11.50 18.61
N GLY A 110 -3.75 11.12 18.39
CA GLY A 110 -4.36 9.92 18.97
C GLY A 110 -3.86 8.61 18.37
N TYR A 111 -3.23 8.64 17.19
CA TYR A 111 -2.64 7.46 16.58
C TYR A 111 -1.16 7.33 16.95
N VAL A 112 -0.78 6.16 17.45
CA VAL A 112 0.60 5.84 17.82
C VAL A 112 1.04 4.61 17.04
N VAL A 113 2.11 4.74 16.26
CA VAL A 113 2.74 3.61 15.55
C VAL A 113 3.74 2.96 16.48
N LYS A 114 3.62 1.65 16.67
CA LYS A 114 4.55 0.82 17.43
C LYS A 114 4.89 -0.42 16.62
N GLU A 115 6.09 -0.95 16.83
CA GLU A 115 6.51 -2.21 16.22
C GLU A 115 5.69 -3.39 16.73
N ASN A 116 5.44 -3.42 18.04
CA ASN A 116 4.62 -4.43 18.69
C ASN A 116 3.33 -3.78 19.20
N VAL A 117 2.22 -4.20 18.62
CA VAL A 117 0.87 -3.95 19.11
C VAL A 117 0.25 -5.29 19.48
N PRO A 118 -0.57 -5.38 20.55
CA PRO A 118 -1.38 -6.56 20.81
C PRO A 118 -2.19 -6.89 19.55
N ASP A 119 -2.34 -8.18 19.25
CA ASP A 119 -3.22 -8.61 18.17
C ASP A 119 -4.61 -8.02 18.42
N GLU A 120 -5.20 -7.39 17.39
CA GLU A 120 -6.59 -6.95 17.44
C GLU A 120 -7.43 -8.23 17.58
N ASP A 121 -8.06 -8.45 18.75
CA ASP A 121 -9.01 -9.55 18.92
C ASP A 121 -10.10 -9.42 17.83
N ASP A 122 -10.25 -10.45 16.98
CA ASP A 122 -11.22 -10.51 15.87
C ASP A 122 -12.67 -10.24 16.32
#